data_AF-A0A2E3IFR7-F1
#
_entry.id   AF-A0A2E3IFR7-F1
#
_cell.length_a   1.000
_cell.length_b   1.000
_cell.length_c   1.000
_cell.angle_alpha   90.00
_cell.angle_beta   90.00
_cell.angle_gamma   90.00
#
_symmetry.space_group_name_H-M   'P 1'
#
loop_
_entity.id
_entity.type
_entity.pdbx_description
1 polymer ?
#
loop_
_entity_poly.entity_id
_entity_poly.type
_entity_poly.pdbx_seq_one_letter_code
_entity_poly.pdbx_strand_id
1 'polypeptide(L)'
;MKRAFLIILSILVFGHGANCVFAQADTWGKATVRPAEFYAASDVPASQVELTKQWYQVASKAWGNFGPLEFWIVGRSEKAARELDRKYCAVRKQKDPGTLLHHCLNRSHNFTDYARDGNAGLNTRRNERDKWSGFIITMSGKNPGPREEDYKPVVLHEYFHVYQHAHIHSRREQTRESLNQTNPWWGEGGAEYMAQLLYSRQKGVRANYLKEVMQRKLHSSDSLQEGETIRDIPYGRRARIAYDLGAWFIAFLISKSSEEAYRVNFFKALETRGFEGAFLDSFGRSSKALLEEFHNHFLSQSRRSQLKIIP
;
A
#
# COMPACT_ATOMS: atom_id res chain seq x y z
N MET A 1 -10.06 -34.36 -66.00
CA MET A 1 -9.62 -35.58 -65.30
C MET A 1 -8.11 -35.73 -65.44
N LYS A 2 -7.43 -36.06 -64.33
CA LYS A 2 -6.02 -36.51 -64.19
C LYS A 2 -4.95 -35.40 -64.36
N ARG A 3 -4.45 -34.84 -63.26
CA ARG A 3 -3.36 -35.29 -62.35
C ARG A 3 -1.97 -34.88 -62.88
N ALA A 4 -1.38 -33.85 -62.26
CA ALA A 4 0.05 -33.59 -62.31
C ALA A 4 0.60 -33.69 -60.88
N PHE A 5 1.65 -34.51 -60.75
CA PHE A 5 2.32 -34.90 -59.51
C PHE A 5 3.03 -33.72 -58.83
N LEU A 6 2.79 -33.54 -57.53
CA LEU A 6 3.63 -32.75 -56.63
C LEU A 6 4.83 -33.61 -56.22
N ILE A 7 6.05 -33.16 -56.51
CA ILE A 7 7.26 -33.67 -55.86
C ILE A 7 7.61 -32.70 -54.73
N ILE A 8 7.51 -33.20 -53.50
CA ILE A 8 7.85 -32.51 -52.26
C ILE A 8 9.37 -32.60 -52.09
N LEU A 9 10.06 -31.46 -52.10
CA LEU A 9 11.44 -31.36 -51.66
C LEU A 9 11.45 -30.86 -50.21
N SER A 10 11.56 -31.79 -49.26
CA SER A 10 11.68 -31.50 -47.83
C SER A 10 13.09 -30.99 -47.52
N ILE A 11 13.26 -29.67 -47.38
CA ILE A 11 14.47 -29.09 -46.79
C ILE A 11 14.27 -29.03 -45.28
N LEU A 12 14.90 -29.96 -44.56
CA LEU A 12 15.08 -29.91 -43.12
C LEU A 12 16.08 -28.79 -42.78
N VAL A 13 15.58 -27.66 -42.31
CA VAL A 13 16.40 -26.67 -41.61
C VAL A 13 16.19 -26.88 -40.11
N PHE A 14 17.18 -27.49 -39.46
CA PHE A 14 17.32 -27.50 -38.00
C PHE A 14 17.73 -26.09 -37.55
N GLY A 15 16.74 -25.21 -37.37
CA GLY A 15 16.91 -23.95 -36.67
C GLY A 15 16.86 -24.18 -35.16
N HIS A 16 18.02 -24.10 -34.50
CA HIS A 16 18.09 -23.98 -33.04
C HIS A 16 17.28 -22.74 -32.62
N GLY A 17 16.08 -22.96 -32.11
CA GLY A 17 15.26 -21.93 -31.49
C GLY A 17 15.97 -21.43 -30.24
N ALA A 18 16.78 -20.39 -30.39
CA ALA A 18 17.06 -19.51 -29.27
C ALA A 18 15.71 -18.96 -28.81
N ASN A 19 15.18 -19.51 -27.72
CA ASN A 19 14.10 -18.89 -26.97
C ASN A 19 14.62 -17.52 -26.52
N CYS A 20 14.40 -16.51 -27.37
CA CYS A 20 14.53 -15.12 -27.00
C CYS A 20 13.41 -14.87 -25.99
N VAL A 21 13.71 -15.11 -24.71
CA VAL A 21 12.87 -14.66 -23.61
C VAL A 21 12.91 -13.14 -23.70
N PHE A 22 11.94 -12.56 -24.41
CA PHE A 22 11.73 -11.13 -24.40
C PHE A 22 11.62 -10.71 -22.93
N ALA A 23 12.57 -9.90 -22.46
CA ALA A 23 12.49 -9.30 -21.14
C ALA A 23 11.16 -8.55 -21.09
N GLN A 24 10.24 -9.03 -20.25
CA GLN A 24 8.94 -8.41 -20.10
C GLN A 24 9.15 -6.95 -19.72
N ALA A 25 8.57 -6.03 -20.50
CA ALA A 25 8.73 -4.60 -20.26
C ALA A 25 8.34 -4.28 -18.81
N ASP A 26 9.18 -3.54 -18.10
CA ASP A 26 8.91 -3.12 -16.73
C ASP A 26 7.76 -2.11 -16.73
N THR A 27 6.57 -2.56 -16.31
CA THR A 27 5.36 -1.73 -16.25
C THR A 27 5.16 -1.08 -14.88
N TRP A 28 6.18 -1.09 -14.01
CA TRP A 28 6.09 -0.48 -12.68
C TRP A 28 5.69 1.00 -12.77
N GLY A 29 4.84 1.42 -11.84
CA GLY A 29 4.32 2.79 -11.76
C GLY A 29 3.32 3.18 -12.85
N LYS A 30 2.96 2.28 -13.76
CA LYS A 30 1.92 2.51 -14.76
C LYS A 30 0.59 1.95 -14.30
N ALA A 31 -0.48 2.72 -14.50
CA ALA A 31 -1.82 2.22 -14.30
C ALA A 31 -2.09 1.01 -15.22
N THR A 32 -2.82 0.03 -14.71
CA THR A 32 -3.13 -1.22 -15.41
C THR A 32 -4.63 -1.51 -15.39
N VAL A 33 -5.12 -2.19 -16.42
CA VAL A 33 -6.49 -2.72 -16.46
C VAL A 33 -6.59 -4.12 -15.85
N ARG A 34 -5.45 -4.75 -15.51
CA ARG A 34 -5.43 -6.08 -14.89
C ARG A 34 -6.02 -5.99 -13.46
N PRO A 35 -7.04 -6.79 -13.13
CA PRO A 35 -7.58 -6.82 -11.78
C PRO A 35 -6.58 -7.44 -10.79
N ALA A 36 -6.72 -7.10 -9.51
CA ALA A 36 -6.00 -7.78 -8.45
C ALA A 36 -6.38 -9.27 -8.35
N GLU A 37 -5.41 -10.10 -7.97
CA GLU A 37 -5.62 -11.52 -7.67
C GLU A 37 -6.05 -11.67 -6.20
N PHE A 38 -6.98 -12.58 -5.90
CA PHE A 38 -7.48 -12.81 -4.54
C PHE A 38 -7.29 -14.27 -4.14
N TYR A 39 -6.61 -14.46 -3.00
CA TYR A 39 -6.38 -15.75 -2.38
C TYR A 39 -6.92 -15.69 -0.95
N ALA A 40 -7.66 -16.70 -0.51
CA ALA A 40 -8.25 -16.72 0.83
C ALA A 40 -8.01 -18.08 1.50
N ALA A 41 -7.85 -18.06 2.82
CA ALA A 41 -7.83 -19.27 3.64
C ALA A 41 -9.21 -19.94 3.65
N SER A 42 -9.25 -21.25 3.90
CA SER A 42 -10.47 -22.06 3.81
C SER A 42 -11.56 -21.70 4.83
N ASP A 43 -11.20 -21.00 5.91
CA ASP A 43 -12.12 -20.50 6.93
C ASP A 43 -12.62 -19.06 6.67
N VAL A 44 -12.16 -18.42 5.59
CA VAL A 44 -12.63 -17.08 5.21
C VAL A 44 -13.96 -17.19 4.46
N PRO A 45 -15.04 -16.57 4.95
CA PRO A 45 -16.32 -16.60 4.26
C PRO A 45 -16.26 -15.81 2.94
N ALA A 46 -16.99 -16.26 1.92
CA ALA A 46 -17.06 -15.59 0.63
C ALA A 46 -17.45 -14.10 0.76
N SER A 47 -18.32 -13.75 1.72
CA SER A 47 -18.72 -12.37 1.98
C SER A 47 -17.55 -11.47 2.39
N GLN A 48 -16.54 -11.98 3.10
CA GLN A 48 -15.33 -11.21 3.42
C GLN A 48 -14.50 -10.96 2.16
N VAL A 49 -14.33 -11.98 1.30
CA VAL A 49 -13.60 -11.83 0.04
C VAL A 49 -14.25 -10.78 -0.87
N GLU A 50 -15.57 -10.84 -1.01
CA GLU A 50 -16.32 -9.86 -1.81
C GLU A 50 -16.27 -8.46 -1.19
N LEU A 51 -16.30 -8.33 0.14
CA LEU A 51 -16.11 -7.05 0.81
C LEU A 51 -14.70 -6.47 0.51
N THR A 52 -13.64 -7.27 0.60
CA THR A 52 -12.28 -6.81 0.26
C THR A 52 -12.19 -6.37 -1.21
N LYS A 53 -12.77 -7.14 -2.14
CA LYS A 53 -12.84 -6.78 -3.56
C LYS A 53 -13.56 -5.45 -3.78
N GLN A 54 -14.69 -5.23 -3.12
CA GLN A 54 -15.45 -3.99 -3.22
C GLN A 54 -14.61 -2.79 -2.79
N TRP A 55 -13.91 -2.87 -1.64
CA TRP A 55 -13.10 -1.76 -1.16
C TRP A 55 -11.82 -1.54 -1.96
N TYR A 56 -11.22 -2.60 -2.51
CA TYR A 56 -10.18 -2.49 -3.54
C TYR A 56 -10.69 -1.73 -4.78
N GLN A 57 -11.90 -2.01 -5.26
CA GLN A 57 -12.48 -1.30 -6.40
C GLN A 57 -12.71 0.17 -6.11
N VAL A 58 -13.15 0.52 -4.89
CA VAL A 58 -13.26 1.92 -4.44
C VAL A 58 -11.90 2.61 -4.48
N ALA A 59 -10.86 1.98 -3.92
CA ALA A 59 -9.51 2.53 -3.86
C ALA A 59 -8.88 2.70 -5.25
N SER A 60 -8.92 1.66 -6.08
CA SER A 60 -8.35 1.65 -7.42
C SER A 60 -9.06 2.62 -8.37
N LYS A 61 -10.36 2.85 -8.20
CA LYS A 61 -11.08 3.90 -8.92
C LYS A 61 -10.66 5.30 -8.48
N ALA A 62 -10.44 5.50 -7.18
CA ALA A 62 -10.09 6.81 -6.63
C ALA A 62 -8.64 7.22 -6.94
N TRP A 63 -7.70 6.27 -6.90
CA TRP A 63 -6.26 6.57 -6.96
C TRP A 63 -5.55 5.97 -8.17
N GLY A 64 -6.26 5.20 -9.00
CA GLY A 64 -5.69 4.46 -10.11
C GLY A 64 -5.38 3.01 -9.74
N ASN A 65 -5.45 2.12 -10.72
CA ASN A 65 -5.19 0.69 -10.55
C ASN A 65 -3.73 0.36 -10.85
N PHE A 66 -2.96 -0.07 -9.83
CA PHE A 66 -1.53 -0.41 -9.98
C PHE A 66 -1.29 -1.87 -9.64
N GLY A 67 -0.37 -2.50 -10.36
CA GLY A 67 -0.08 -3.92 -10.18
C GLY A 67 1.16 -4.40 -10.92
N PRO A 68 1.45 -5.72 -10.91
CA PRO A 68 0.59 -6.80 -10.38
C PRO A 68 0.29 -6.67 -8.88
N LEU A 69 -0.97 -6.89 -8.48
CA LEU A 69 -1.43 -6.80 -7.09
C LEU A 69 -2.13 -8.09 -6.67
N GLU A 70 -1.81 -8.56 -5.48
CA GLU A 70 -2.40 -9.74 -4.86
C GLU A 70 -2.95 -9.41 -3.48
N PHE A 71 -4.16 -9.88 -3.18
CA PHE A 71 -4.72 -9.92 -1.83
C PHE A 71 -4.65 -11.35 -1.29
N TRP A 72 -4.09 -11.50 -0.10
CA TRP A 72 -4.06 -12.73 0.67
C TRP A 72 -4.89 -12.53 1.94
N ILE A 73 -6.08 -13.13 1.95
CA ILE A 73 -7.08 -12.94 3.00
C ILE A 73 -6.99 -14.10 3.98
N VAL A 74 -6.72 -13.78 5.24
CA VAL A 74 -6.49 -14.74 6.32
C VAL A 74 -7.69 -14.72 7.26
N GLY A 75 -8.18 -15.90 7.64
CA GLY A 75 -9.24 -16.05 8.64
C GLY A 75 -8.69 -16.04 10.07
N ARG A 76 -9.33 -16.78 10.97
CA ARG A 76 -8.93 -16.90 12.38
C ARG A 76 -8.29 -18.26 12.69
N SER A 77 -8.38 -19.22 11.78
CA SER A 77 -7.82 -20.56 11.92
C SER A 77 -6.34 -20.56 11.52
N GLU A 78 -5.45 -20.72 12.48
CA GLU A 78 -4.02 -20.93 12.19
C GLU A 78 -3.77 -22.16 11.30
N LYS A 79 -4.63 -23.19 11.40
CA LYS A 79 -4.53 -24.37 10.52
C LYS A 79 -4.80 -23.98 9.06
N ALA A 80 -5.88 -23.26 8.80
CA ALA A 80 -6.21 -22.78 7.45
C ALA A 80 -5.15 -21.79 6.94
N ALA A 81 -4.61 -20.96 7.83
CA ALA A 81 -3.51 -20.06 7.50
C ALA A 81 -2.22 -20.79 7.09
N ARG A 82 -1.85 -21.89 7.77
CA ARG A 82 -0.72 -22.75 7.37
C ARG A 82 -0.91 -23.37 5.99
N GLU A 83 -2.13 -23.76 5.65
CA GLU A 83 -2.45 -24.26 4.29
C GLU A 83 -2.32 -23.15 3.25
N LEU A 84 -2.78 -21.94 3.57
CA LEU A 84 -2.62 -20.76 2.72
C LEU A 84 -1.14 -20.39 2.54
N ASP A 85 -0.30 -20.55 3.57
CA ASP A 85 1.15 -20.33 3.48
C ASP A 85 1.82 -21.26 2.47
N ARG A 86 1.44 -22.55 2.46
CA ARG A 86 1.93 -23.51 1.45
C ARG A 86 1.54 -23.08 0.05
N LYS A 87 0.30 -22.63 -0.14
CA LYS A 87 -0.16 -22.08 -1.43
C LYS A 87 0.61 -20.83 -1.83
N TYR A 88 0.84 -19.89 -0.90
CA TYR A 88 1.65 -18.70 -1.13
C TYR A 88 3.04 -19.05 -1.64
N CYS A 89 3.73 -19.97 -0.97
CA CYS A 89 5.07 -20.36 -1.34
C CYS A 89 5.13 -21.13 -2.66
N ALA A 90 4.11 -21.91 -3.01
CA ALA A 90 3.98 -22.51 -4.33
C ALA A 90 3.84 -21.44 -5.43
N VAL A 91 3.01 -20.42 -5.22
CA VAL A 91 2.88 -19.29 -6.16
C VAL A 91 4.18 -18.49 -6.24
N ARG A 92 4.87 -18.24 -5.12
CA ARG A 92 6.19 -17.59 -5.14
C ARG A 92 7.21 -18.39 -5.94
N LYS A 93 7.25 -19.72 -5.77
CA LYS A 93 8.13 -20.62 -6.54
C LYS A 93 7.83 -20.59 -8.03
N GLN A 94 6.56 -20.46 -8.42
CA GLN A 94 6.18 -20.33 -9.83
C GLN A 94 6.62 -18.98 -10.42
N LYS A 95 6.40 -17.88 -9.70
CA LYS A 95 6.73 -16.52 -10.17
C LYS A 95 8.23 -16.22 -10.11
N ASP A 96 8.92 -16.81 -9.14
CA ASP A 96 10.37 -16.77 -9.01
C ASP A 96 10.90 -18.19 -8.68
N PRO A 97 11.33 -18.94 -9.71
CA PRO A 97 11.89 -20.28 -9.54
C PRO A 97 13.11 -20.36 -8.62
N GLY A 98 13.77 -19.24 -8.32
CA GLY A 98 14.86 -19.17 -7.34
C GLY A 98 14.38 -19.30 -5.89
N THR A 99 13.09 -19.11 -5.62
CA THR A 99 12.53 -19.17 -4.26
C THR A 99 12.82 -20.53 -3.61
N LEU A 100 13.41 -20.51 -2.42
CA LEU A 100 13.62 -21.70 -1.61
C LEU A 100 12.41 -21.93 -0.71
N LEU A 101 11.75 -23.08 -0.88
CA LEU A 101 10.47 -23.35 -0.23
C LEU A 101 10.55 -23.29 1.30
N HIS A 102 11.62 -23.84 1.87
CA HIS A 102 11.82 -23.85 3.32
C HIS A 102 11.96 -22.43 3.90
N HIS A 103 12.71 -21.54 3.25
CA HIS A 103 12.82 -20.14 3.67
C HIS A 103 11.49 -19.41 3.54
N CYS A 104 10.72 -19.67 2.47
CA CYS A 104 9.41 -19.05 2.29
C CYS A 104 8.40 -19.47 3.36
N LEU A 105 8.39 -20.75 3.73
CA LEU A 105 7.49 -21.29 4.76
C LEU A 105 7.85 -20.77 6.17
N ASN A 106 9.14 -20.49 6.42
CA ASN A 106 9.64 -20.00 7.70
C ASN A 106 9.87 -18.47 7.71
N ARG A 107 9.19 -17.72 6.84
CA ARG A 107 9.28 -16.26 6.80
C ARG A 107 8.64 -15.62 8.04
N SER A 108 9.13 -14.43 8.41
CA SER A 108 8.44 -13.56 9.37
C SER A 108 7.12 -13.05 8.79
N HIS A 109 6.18 -12.69 9.68
CA HIS A 109 4.84 -12.21 9.30
C HIS A 109 4.16 -13.17 8.32
N ASN A 110 4.22 -14.47 8.64
CA ASN A 110 3.51 -15.49 7.86
C ASN A 110 2.01 -15.42 8.18
N PHE A 111 1.20 -16.19 7.45
CA PHE A 111 -0.25 -16.06 7.63
C PHE A 111 -0.73 -16.58 8.99
N THR A 112 0.02 -17.44 9.67
CA THR A 112 -0.34 -17.84 11.04
C THR A 112 -0.23 -16.68 12.02
N ASP A 113 0.73 -15.77 11.84
CA ASP A 113 0.83 -14.55 12.64
C ASP A 113 -0.40 -13.66 12.42
N TYR A 114 -0.84 -13.47 11.17
CA TYR A 114 -2.06 -12.72 10.86
C TYR A 114 -3.34 -13.37 11.39
N ALA A 115 -3.42 -14.70 11.41
CA ALA A 115 -4.57 -15.41 12.00
C ALA A 115 -4.62 -15.23 13.52
N ARG A 116 -3.46 -15.26 14.17
CA ARG A 116 -3.32 -15.14 15.63
C ARG A 116 -3.48 -13.71 16.11
N ASP A 117 -2.81 -12.76 15.48
CA ASP A 117 -2.63 -11.40 16.00
C ASP A 117 -3.59 -10.40 15.32
N GLY A 118 -4.00 -10.68 14.08
CA GLY A 118 -4.87 -9.82 13.28
C GLY A 118 -4.10 -8.90 12.33
N ASN A 119 -4.67 -7.71 12.08
CA ASN A 119 -4.07 -6.62 11.30
C ASN A 119 -4.02 -6.87 9.77
N ALA A 120 -3.49 -5.88 9.05
CA ALA A 120 -3.21 -5.93 7.63
C ALA A 120 -1.77 -5.48 7.36
N GLY A 121 -1.32 -5.61 6.11
CA GLY A 121 -0.04 -5.07 5.70
C GLY A 121 0.28 -5.29 4.23
N LEU A 122 1.00 -4.32 3.66
CA LEU A 122 1.58 -4.41 2.33
C LEU A 122 3.00 -4.97 2.37
N ASN A 123 3.26 -5.93 1.49
CA ASN A 123 4.60 -6.37 1.11
C ASN A 123 4.87 -5.97 -0.35
N THR A 124 5.72 -4.96 -0.53
CA THR A 124 6.19 -4.50 -1.84
C THR A 124 7.36 -5.35 -2.32
N ARG A 125 7.19 -6.09 -3.41
CA ARG A 125 8.26 -6.82 -4.09
C ARG A 125 8.85 -5.95 -5.19
N ARG A 126 9.99 -5.32 -4.92
CA ARG A 126 10.70 -4.43 -5.85
C ARG A 126 12.19 -4.37 -5.50
N ASN A 127 12.82 -5.52 -5.24
CA ASN A 127 14.25 -5.55 -4.93
C ASN A 127 15.10 -5.90 -6.16
N GLU A 128 16.38 -5.53 -6.15
CA GLU A 128 17.31 -5.78 -7.26
C GLU A 128 17.44 -7.26 -7.60
N ARG A 129 17.29 -8.14 -6.61
CA ARG A 129 17.42 -9.60 -6.76
C ARG A 129 16.10 -10.30 -7.07
N ASP A 130 14.97 -9.60 -6.98
CA ASP A 130 13.66 -10.20 -7.25
C ASP A 130 13.47 -10.37 -8.76
N LYS A 131 13.12 -11.58 -9.20
CA LYS A 131 12.73 -11.82 -10.60
C LYS A 131 11.32 -11.34 -10.91
N TRP A 132 10.50 -11.19 -9.89
CA TRP A 132 9.13 -10.71 -9.98
C TRP A 132 8.93 -9.48 -9.11
N SER A 133 8.35 -8.43 -9.69
CA SER A 133 7.91 -7.26 -8.94
C SER A 133 6.39 -7.19 -8.86
N GLY A 134 5.87 -6.76 -7.73
CA GLY A 134 4.45 -6.58 -7.50
C GLY A 134 4.13 -6.22 -6.05
N PHE A 135 2.84 -6.11 -5.78
CA PHE A 135 2.30 -5.74 -4.48
C PHE A 135 1.54 -6.92 -3.89
N ILE A 136 1.73 -7.17 -2.60
CA ILE A 136 1.09 -8.26 -1.87
C ILE A 136 0.46 -7.66 -0.62
N ILE A 137 -0.85 -7.49 -0.61
CA ILE A 137 -1.60 -7.06 0.58
C ILE A 137 -2.07 -8.31 1.32
N THR A 138 -1.77 -8.38 2.63
CA THR A 138 -2.34 -9.39 3.52
C THR A 138 -3.43 -8.73 4.36
N MET A 139 -4.62 -9.32 4.40
CA MET A 139 -5.76 -8.84 5.19
C MET A 139 -6.20 -9.93 6.17
N SER A 140 -6.12 -9.68 7.48
CA SER A 140 -6.71 -10.58 8.46
C SER A 140 -8.22 -10.33 8.63
N GLY A 141 -8.98 -11.39 8.96
CA GLY A 141 -10.37 -11.30 9.43
C GLY A 141 -10.50 -10.96 10.92
N LYS A 142 -9.44 -10.44 11.52
CA LYS A 142 -9.32 -10.12 12.95
C LYS A 142 -8.57 -8.80 13.12
N ASN A 143 -9.08 -7.94 14.00
CA ASN A 143 -8.45 -6.68 14.44
C ASN A 143 -7.99 -5.75 13.28
N PRO A 144 -8.91 -5.17 12.50
CA PRO A 144 -10.37 -5.35 12.54
C PRO A 144 -10.84 -6.56 11.71
N GLY A 145 -11.97 -7.14 12.09
CA GLY A 145 -12.68 -8.14 11.28
C GLY A 145 -13.72 -7.53 10.33
N PRO A 146 -14.24 -8.28 9.35
CA PRO A 146 -15.08 -7.75 8.25
C PRO A 146 -16.44 -7.16 8.68
N ARG A 147 -16.85 -7.35 9.94
CA ARG A 147 -18.08 -6.76 10.49
C ARG A 147 -17.83 -5.40 11.14
N GLU A 148 -16.57 -5.07 11.43
CA GLU A 148 -16.18 -3.80 12.03
C GLU A 148 -16.10 -2.72 10.95
N GLU A 149 -16.50 -1.49 11.30
CA GLU A 149 -16.43 -0.36 10.37
C GLU A 149 -15.00 -0.15 9.85
N ASP A 150 -14.01 -0.31 10.72
CA ASP A 150 -12.59 -0.09 10.44
C ASP A 150 -11.99 -1.07 9.43
N TYR A 151 -12.62 -2.22 9.16
CA TYR A 151 -12.13 -3.14 8.12
C TYR A 151 -12.03 -2.49 6.74
N LYS A 152 -13.00 -1.62 6.45
CA LYS A 152 -13.16 -0.97 5.15
C LYS A 152 -12.06 0.07 4.91
N PRO A 153 -11.82 1.06 5.79
CA PRO A 153 -10.69 1.97 5.64
C PRO A 153 -9.33 1.25 5.75
N VAL A 154 -9.19 0.12 6.45
CA VAL A 154 -7.92 -0.65 6.42
C VAL A 154 -7.62 -1.21 5.02
N VAL A 155 -8.62 -1.71 4.27
CA VAL A 155 -8.40 -2.10 2.86
C VAL A 155 -7.95 -0.91 2.01
N LEU A 156 -8.53 0.27 2.26
CA LEU A 156 -8.13 1.50 1.59
C LEU A 156 -6.70 1.93 1.99
N HIS A 157 -6.33 1.80 3.27
CA HIS A 157 -5.02 2.12 3.82
C HIS A 157 -3.93 1.32 3.12
N GLU A 158 -4.06 0.00 3.10
CA GLU A 158 -3.08 -0.88 2.45
C GLU A 158 -2.98 -0.62 0.95
N TYR A 159 -4.10 -0.29 0.31
CA TYR A 159 -4.08 0.07 -1.11
C TYR A 159 -3.44 1.46 -1.33
N PHE A 160 -3.53 2.40 -0.39
CA PHE A 160 -2.84 3.67 -0.52
C PHE A 160 -1.31 3.48 -0.45
N HIS A 161 -0.81 2.51 0.30
CA HIS A 161 0.60 2.13 0.20
C HIS A 161 0.98 1.60 -1.18
N VAL A 162 0.09 0.87 -1.87
CA VAL A 162 0.30 0.48 -3.28
C VAL A 162 0.45 1.72 -4.16
N TYR A 163 -0.43 2.71 -3.97
CA TYR A 163 -0.33 3.99 -4.66
C TYR A 163 1.02 4.69 -4.39
N GLN A 164 1.42 4.82 -3.13
CA GLN A 164 2.69 5.45 -2.73
C GLN A 164 3.89 4.75 -3.39
N HIS A 165 3.98 3.43 -3.26
CA HIS A 165 5.12 2.66 -3.78
C HIS A 165 5.12 2.50 -5.31
N ALA A 166 3.96 2.60 -5.97
CA ALA A 166 3.91 2.61 -7.43
C ALA A 166 4.66 3.81 -8.03
N HIS A 167 4.73 4.93 -7.31
CA HIS A 167 5.45 6.13 -7.76
C HIS A 167 6.94 6.13 -7.42
N ILE A 168 7.46 5.02 -6.89
CA ILE A 168 8.88 4.84 -6.56
C ILE A 168 9.44 3.73 -7.44
N HIS A 169 10.23 4.08 -8.45
CA HIS A 169 10.66 3.12 -9.50
C HIS A 169 11.89 2.31 -9.10
N SER A 170 12.75 2.87 -8.25
CA SER A 170 14.01 2.27 -7.83
C SER A 170 13.83 0.87 -7.25
N ARG A 171 14.74 -0.04 -7.61
CA ARG A 171 14.83 -1.38 -7.00
C ARG A 171 15.73 -1.42 -5.75
N ARG A 172 16.44 -0.32 -5.46
CA ARG A 172 17.35 -0.21 -4.32
C ARG A 172 16.56 0.19 -3.08
N GLU A 173 16.53 -0.69 -2.09
CA GLU A 173 15.78 -0.51 -0.84
C GLU A 173 16.06 0.85 -0.18
N GLN A 174 17.33 1.20 0.00
CA GLN A 174 17.73 2.48 0.60
C GLN A 174 17.18 3.71 -0.14
N THR A 175 17.09 3.65 -1.48
CA THR A 175 16.45 4.73 -2.27
C THR A 175 14.95 4.75 -2.04
N ARG A 176 14.30 3.58 -2.00
CA ARG A 176 12.85 3.50 -1.74
C ARG A 176 12.50 4.04 -0.35
N GLU A 177 13.28 3.70 0.66
CA GLU A 177 13.12 4.20 2.03
C GLU A 177 13.34 5.71 2.11
N SER A 178 14.36 6.24 1.44
CA SER A 178 14.60 7.69 1.40
C SER A 178 13.45 8.47 0.74
N LEU A 179 12.84 7.92 -0.32
CA LEU A 179 11.72 8.56 -1.02
C LEU A 179 10.40 8.44 -0.26
N ASN A 180 10.19 7.38 0.52
CA ASN A 180 8.96 7.20 1.30
C ASN A 180 9.07 7.65 2.77
N GLN A 181 10.27 8.07 3.19
CA GLN A 181 10.68 8.31 4.57
C GLN A 181 10.72 7.02 5.42
N THR A 182 11.77 6.89 6.23
CA THR A 182 11.99 5.71 7.09
C THR A 182 10.98 5.64 8.24
N ASN A 183 10.60 6.79 8.80
CA ASN A 183 9.70 6.85 9.95
C ASN A 183 8.22 6.98 9.51
N PRO A 184 7.25 6.54 10.33
CA PRO A 184 5.87 6.32 9.88
C PRO A 184 5.10 7.59 9.48
N TRP A 185 5.51 8.75 9.97
CA TRP A 185 4.76 10.01 9.87
C TRP A 185 4.29 10.37 8.45
N TRP A 186 5.06 9.99 7.43
CA TRP A 186 4.74 10.26 6.03
C TRP A 186 3.96 9.12 5.37
N GLY A 187 4.57 7.93 5.28
CA GLY A 187 3.98 6.78 4.60
C GLY A 187 2.66 6.34 5.26
N GLU A 188 2.70 6.09 6.56
CA GLU A 188 1.56 5.61 7.34
C GLU A 188 0.58 6.74 7.62
N GLY A 189 1.06 7.94 7.98
CA GLY A 189 0.19 9.11 8.12
C GLY A 189 -0.60 9.43 6.85
N GLY A 190 0.04 9.28 5.69
CA GLY A 190 -0.57 9.39 4.37
C GLY A 190 -1.66 8.36 4.10
N ALA A 191 -1.34 7.08 4.30
CA ALA A 191 -2.29 6.00 4.11
C ALA A 191 -3.48 6.13 5.06
N GLU A 192 -3.25 6.46 6.32
CA GLU A 192 -4.29 6.70 7.31
C GLU A 192 -5.23 7.83 6.89
N TYR A 193 -4.71 9.02 6.60
CA TYR A 193 -5.57 10.17 6.28
C TYR A 193 -6.35 9.95 4.98
N MET A 194 -5.68 9.47 3.92
CA MET A 194 -6.32 9.31 2.62
C MET A 194 -7.36 8.19 2.62
N ALA A 195 -7.13 7.10 3.34
CA ALA A 195 -8.11 6.04 3.53
C ALA A 195 -9.36 6.54 4.27
N GLN A 196 -9.16 7.25 5.37
CA GLN A 196 -10.26 7.78 6.19
C GLN A 196 -11.08 8.84 5.43
N LEU A 197 -10.40 9.73 4.68
CA LEU A 197 -11.03 10.73 3.82
C LEU A 197 -11.83 10.10 2.67
N LEU A 198 -11.28 9.08 2.01
CA LEU A 198 -12.00 8.38 0.95
C LEU A 198 -13.20 7.62 1.51
N TYR A 199 -13.04 6.94 2.65
CA TYR A 199 -14.14 6.25 3.32
C TYR A 199 -15.26 7.23 3.72
N SER A 200 -14.93 8.39 4.29
CA SER A 200 -15.92 9.38 4.73
C SER A 200 -16.79 9.94 3.60
N ARG A 201 -16.34 9.85 2.35
CA ARG A 201 -17.06 10.29 1.15
C ARG A 201 -17.98 9.22 0.56
N GLN A 202 -17.99 8.00 1.10
CA GLN A 202 -18.82 6.92 0.56
C GLN A 202 -20.29 7.04 1.00
N LYS A 203 -21.20 6.61 0.12
CA LYS A 203 -22.64 6.61 0.41
C LYS A 203 -22.93 5.77 1.66
N GLY A 204 -23.71 6.35 2.57
CA GLY A 204 -24.11 5.70 3.83
C GLY A 204 -23.13 5.90 5.00
N VAL A 205 -21.97 6.52 4.76
CA VAL A 205 -21.10 6.97 5.86
C VAL A 205 -21.64 8.27 6.42
N ARG A 206 -21.70 8.37 7.75
CA ARG A 206 -22.25 9.52 8.48
C ARG A 206 -21.39 10.78 8.26
N ALA A 207 -22.04 11.94 8.17
CA ALA A 207 -21.39 13.21 7.83
C ALA A 207 -20.21 13.58 8.76
N ASN A 208 -20.33 13.32 10.06
CA ASN A 208 -19.29 13.64 11.05
C ASN A 208 -18.23 12.55 11.22
N TYR A 209 -18.19 11.53 10.34
CA TYR A 209 -17.27 10.39 10.47
C TYR A 209 -15.81 10.83 10.58
N LEU A 210 -15.34 11.59 9.59
CA LEU A 210 -13.93 11.95 9.52
C LEU A 210 -13.51 12.83 10.71
N LYS A 211 -14.36 13.80 11.10
CA LYS A 211 -14.11 14.67 12.26
C LYS A 211 -13.95 13.86 13.55
N GLU A 212 -14.80 12.87 13.78
CA GLU A 212 -14.69 12.01 14.96
C GLU A 212 -13.45 11.12 14.95
N VAL A 213 -13.09 10.53 13.80
CA VAL A 213 -11.86 9.74 13.66
C VAL A 213 -10.64 10.61 13.92
N MET A 214 -10.55 11.75 13.25
CA MET A 214 -9.41 12.66 13.40
C MET A 214 -9.34 13.22 14.83
N GLN A 215 -10.47 13.58 15.44
CA GLN A 215 -10.51 14.00 16.85
C GLN A 215 -9.96 12.92 17.79
N ARG A 216 -10.28 11.63 17.55
CA ARG A 216 -9.70 10.53 18.34
C ARG A 216 -8.18 10.44 18.15
N LYS A 217 -7.71 10.47 16.90
CA LYS A 217 -6.27 10.45 16.56
C LYS A 217 -5.50 11.60 17.20
N LEU A 218 -6.14 12.77 17.33
CA LEU A 218 -5.50 13.95 17.91
C LEU A 218 -5.04 13.74 19.35
N HIS A 219 -5.68 12.85 20.13
CA HIS A 219 -5.23 12.55 21.50
C HIS A 219 -3.79 12.01 21.57
N SER A 220 -3.25 11.51 20.46
CA SER A 220 -1.83 11.13 20.39
C SER A 220 -0.88 12.32 20.61
N SER A 221 -1.34 13.57 20.47
CA SER A 221 -0.57 14.77 20.84
C SER A 221 -0.24 14.82 22.34
N ASP A 222 -1.12 14.27 23.18
CA ASP A 222 -0.94 14.28 24.64
C ASP A 222 0.21 13.35 25.08
N SER A 223 0.73 12.52 24.16
CA SER A 223 1.84 11.60 24.37
C SER A 223 3.15 12.04 23.70
N LEU A 224 3.18 13.22 23.05
CA LEU A 224 4.42 13.81 22.54
C LEU A 224 5.29 14.30 23.70
N GLN A 225 6.58 14.02 23.63
CA GLN A 225 7.56 14.57 24.56
C GLN A 225 7.93 16.01 24.16
N GLU A 226 8.42 16.79 25.12
CA GLU A 226 8.88 18.16 24.85
C GLU A 226 9.99 18.16 23.80
N GLY A 227 9.82 18.98 22.75
CA GLY A 227 10.75 19.07 21.63
C GLY A 227 10.71 17.90 20.63
N GLU A 228 9.86 16.89 20.87
CA GLU A 228 9.74 15.73 19.98
C GLU A 228 8.93 16.06 18.72
N THR A 229 9.47 15.71 17.56
CA THR A 229 8.78 15.77 16.27
C THR A 229 8.31 14.40 15.83
N ILE A 230 7.13 14.32 15.20
CA ILE A 230 6.60 13.06 14.67
C ILE A 230 7.53 12.43 13.63
N ARG A 231 8.36 13.25 12.97
CA ARG A 231 9.34 12.81 11.99
C ARG A 231 10.39 11.89 12.60
N ASP A 232 10.71 12.05 13.87
CA ASP A 232 11.83 11.37 14.52
C ASP A 232 11.37 10.12 15.32
N ILE A 233 10.06 9.86 15.38
CA ILE A 233 9.48 8.69 16.05
C ILE A 233 9.54 7.46 15.11
N PRO A 234 10.29 6.40 15.44
CA PRO A 234 10.40 5.22 14.59
C PRO A 234 9.20 4.25 14.75
N TYR A 235 9.16 3.24 13.90
CA TYR A 235 8.30 2.06 14.11
C TYR A 235 8.56 1.42 15.48
N GLY A 236 7.53 0.77 16.05
CA GLY A 236 7.58 0.12 17.36
C GLY A 236 6.55 0.69 18.34
N ARG A 237 6.88 0.66 19.64
CA ARG A 237 5.91 0.92 20.73
C ARG A 237 5.21 2.29 20.66
N ARG A 238 5.88 3.32 20.13
CA ARG A 238 5.35 4.68 20.03
C ARG A 238 4.90 5.07 18.62
N ALA A 239 4.96 4.13 17.67
CA ALA A 239 4.65 4.39 16.26
C ALA A 239 3.24 4.97 16.08
N ARG A 240 2.27 4.57 16.92
CA ARG A 240 0.91 5.11 16.91
C ARG A 240 0.86 6.64 16.94
N ILE A 241 1.77 7.29 17.65
CA ILE A 241 1.87 8.76 17.69
C ILE A 241 2.20 9.30 16.29
N ALA A 242 3.19 8.70 15.62
CA ALA A 242 3.58 9.09 14.27
C ALA A 242 2.48 8.78 13.22
N TYR A 243 1.73 7.69 13.37
CA TYR A 243 0.60 7.38 12.48
C TYR A 243 -0.52 8.41 12.65
N ASP A 244 -0.97 8.62 13.88
CA ASP A 244 -2.13 9.46 14.17
C ASP A 244 -1.85 10.94 13.90
N LEU A 245 -0.69 11.44 14.34
CA LEU A 245 -0.30 12.82 14.08
C LEU A 245 0.27 13.03 12.68
N GLY A 246 0.81 11.99 12.05
CA GLY A 246 1.12 11.98 10.62
C GLY A 246 -0.14 12.18 9.78
N ALA A 247 -1.25 11.49 10.11
CA ALA A 247 -2.53 11.72 9.45
C ALA A 247 -3.03 13.16 9.62
N TRP A 248 -2.87 13.74 10.82
CA TRP A 248 -3.16 15.16 11.05
C TRP A 248 -2.23 16.10 10.28
N PHE A 249 -0.95 15.74 10.14
CA PHE A 249 -0.01 16.50 9.34
C PHE A 249 -0.41 16.52 7.87
N ILE A 250 -0.85 15.39 7.30
CA ILE A 250 -1.36 15.34 5.93
C ILE A 250 -2.64 16.19 5.78
N ALA A 251 -3.57 16.12 6.75
CA ALA A 251 -4.73 17.00 6.77
C ALA A 251 -4.34 18.50 6.79
N PHE A 252 -3.35 18.85 7.60
CA PHE A 252 -2.79 20.20 7.70
C PHE A 252 -2.18 20.66 6.37
N LEU A 253 -1.35 19.84 5.72
CA LEU A 253 -0.79 20.14 4.41
C LEU A 253 -1.89 20.40 3.37
N ILE A 254 -2.87 19.51 3.30
CA ILE A 254 -4.00 19.63 2.35
C ILE A 254 -4.81 20.90 2.62
N SER A 255 -5.03 21.27 3.88
CA SER A 255 -5.76 22.49 4.24
C SER A 255 -5.06 23.79 3.84
N LYS A 256 -3.71 23.75 3.72
CA LYS A 256 -2.89 24.89 3.28
C LYS A 256 -2.60 24.87 1.79
N SER A 257 -2.89 23.77 1.11
CA SER A 257 -2.63 23.55 -0.31
C SER A 257 -3.87 22.94 -0.97
N SER A 258 -3.83 21.64 -1.29
CA SER A 258 -4.97 20.89 -1.80
C SER A 258 -4.71 19.38 -1.69
N GLU A 259 -5.77 18.59 -1.84
CA GLU A 259 -5.63 17.13 -1.98
C GLU A 259 -4.83 16.75 -3.23
N GLU A 260 -4.94 17.53 -4.32
CA GLU A 260 -4.17 17.33 -5.55
C GLU A 260 -2.68 17.60 -5.34
N ALA A 261 -2.32 18.60 -4.54
CA ALA A 261 -0.92 18.88 -4.20
C ALA A 261 -0.27 17.68 -3.50
N TYR A 262 -0.94 17.11 -2.50
CA TYR A 262 -0.46 15.92 -1.79
C TYR A 262 -0.51 14.66 -2.67
N ARG A 263 -1.67 14.36 -3.26
CA ARG A 263 -1.90 13.06 -3.91
C ARG A 263 -1.26 12.99 -5.29
N VAL A 264 -1.25 14.07 -6.07
CA VAL A 264 -0.82 14.04 -7.47
C VAL A 264 0.53 14.71 -7.65
N ASN A 265 0.66 15.98 -7.24
CA ASN A 265 1.85 16.77 -7.56
C ASN A 265 3.10 16.21 -6.87
N PHE A 266 3.00 15.89 -5.58
CA PHE A 266 4.11 15.32 -4.81
C PHE A 266 4.60 14.01 -5.44
N PHE A 267 3.72 13.04 -5.64
CA PHE A 267 4.11 11.72 -6.16
C PHE A 267 4.60 11.76 -7.60
N LYS A 268 4.10 12.69 -8.43
CA LYS A 268 4.60 12.92 -9.79
C LYS A 268 6.03 13.46 -9.81
N ALA A 269 6.38 14.33 -8.85
CA ALA A 269 7.70 14.92 -8.74
C ALA A 269 8.72 14.00 -8.01
N LEU A 270 8.23 13.08 -7.17
CA LEU A 270 9.01 12.31 -6.20
C LEU A 270 10.26 11.64 -6.80
N GLU A 271 10.10 10.89 -7.89
CA GLU A 271 11.22 10.16 -8.51
C GLU A 271 12.31 11.12 -9.02
N THR A 272 11.91 12.26 -9.58
CA THR A 272 12.83 13.21 -10.22
C THR A 272 13.45 14.22 -9.26
N ARG A 273 12.74 14.57 -8.18
CA ARG A 273 13.09 15.68 -7.28
C ARG A 273 13.53 15.20 -5.91
N GLY A 274 13.38 13.89 -5.62
CA GLY A 274 13.51 13.37 -4.27
C GLY A 274 12.41 13.86 -3.35
N PHE A 275 12.42 13.39 -2.10
CA PHE A 275 11.39 13.72 -1.12
C PHE A 275 11.27 15.24 -0.87
N GLU A 276 12.36 15.90 -0.45
CA GLU A 276 12.30 17.33 -0.11
C GLU A 276 12.03 18.23 -1.32
N GLY A 277 12.55 17.89 -2.50
CA GLY A 277 12.28 18.65 -3.72
C GLY A 277 10.80 18.55 -4.10
N ALA A 278 10.25 17.32 -4.14
CA ALA A 278 8.83 17.12 -4.43
C ALA A 278 7.91 17.74 -3.38
N PHE A 279 8.33 17.69 -2.11
CA PHE A 279 7.62 18.33 -1.00
C PHE A 279 7.57 19.85 -1.18
N LEU A 280 8.72 20.49 -1.41
CA LEU A 280 8.81 21.93 -1.64
C LEU A 280 7.98 22.36 -2.86
N ASP A 281 8.10 21.62 -3.97
CA ASP A 281 7.37 21.91 -5.21
C ASP A 281 5.84 21.82 -5.00
N SER A 282 5.37 20.95 -4.10
CA SER A 282 3.94 20.69 -3.86
C SER A 282 3.33 21.59 -2.80
N PHE A 283 4.07 21.92 -1.74
CA PHE A 283 3.55 22.64 -0.57
C PHE A 283 4.14 24.04 -0.41
N GLY A 284 5.06 24.45 -1.29
CA GLY A 284 5.69 25.78 -1.32
C GLY A 284 6.70 26.04 -0.20
N ARG A 285 6.88 25.09 0.73
CA ARG A 285 7.80 25.17 1.88
C ARG A 285 8.42 23.80 2.14
N SER A 286 9.59 23.77 2.78
CA SER A 286 10.27 22.52 3.13
C SER A 286 9.50 21.72 4.17
N SER A 287 9.75 20.41 4.23
CA SER A 287 9.09 19.52 5.21
C SER A 287 9.39 19.97 6.64
N LYS A 288 10.64 20.37 6.91
CA LYS A 288 11.08 20.92 8.19
C LYS A 288 10.24 22.13 8.60
N ALA A 289 10.07 23.11 7.72
CA ALA A 289 9.35 24.34 8.05
C ALA A 289 7.86 24.11 8.31
N LEU A 290 7.23 23.19 7.57
CA LEU A 290 5.82 22.84 7.80
C LEU A 290 5.63 21.95 9.03
N LEU A 291 6.55 21.04 9.32
CA LEU A 291 6.56 20.27 10.57
C LEU A 291 6.73 21.18 11.78
N GLU A 292 7.63 22.15 11.73
CA GLU A 292 7.79 23.17 12.78
C GLU A 292 6.51 23.98 12.99
N GLU A 293 5.86 24.43 11.90
CA GLU A 293 4.57 25.12 12.02
C GLU A 293 3.49 24.21 12.61
N PHE A 294 3.44 22.95 12.19
CA PHE A 294 2.49 21.98 12.70
C PHE A 294 2.65 21.78 14.21
N HIS A 295 3.86 21.50 14.66
CA HIS A 295 4.16 21.25 16.07
C HIS A 295 4.00 22.49 16.95
N ASN A 296 4.54 23.63 16.52
CA ASN A 296 4.62 24.82 17.37
C ASN A 296 3.35 25.68 17.33
N HIS A 297 2.62 25.65 16.22
CA HIS A 297 1.46 26.52 16.02
C HIS A 297 0.16 25.76 15.85
N PHE A 298 0.10 24.70 15.03
CA PHE A 298 -1.18 24.00 14.80
C PHE A 298 -1.61 23.16 15.99
N LEU A 299 -0.68 22.37 16.58
CA LEU A 299 -1.00 21.50 17.72
C LEU A 299 -1.37 22.28 18.99
N SER A 300 -0.96 23.54 19.11
CA SER A 300 -1.31 24.42 20.24
C SER A 300 -2.65 25.15 20.10
N GLN A 301 -3.32 25.05 18.93
CA GLN A 301 -4.64 25.63 18.75
C GLN A 301 -5.72 24.90 19.55
N SER A 302 -6.86 25.58 19.78
CA SER A 302 -8.02 24.89 20.34
C SER A 302 -8.49 23.75 19.45
N ARG A 303 -9.02 22.67 20.05
CA ARG A 303 -9.61 21.53 19.32
C ARG A 303 -10.63 21.95 18.27
N ARG A 304 -11.44 22.97 18.58
CA ARG A 304 -12.41 23.53 17.64
C ARG A 304 -11.73 24.14 16.41
N SER A 305 -10.61 24.84 16.58
CA SER A 305 -9.84 25.40 15.45
C SER A 305 -9.17 24.30 14.63
N GLN A 306 -8.57 23.31 15.28
CA GLN A 306 -7.95 22.17 14.59
C GLN A 306 -8.97 21.40 13.75
N LEU A 307 -10.18 21.14 14.27
CA LEU A 307 -11.21 20.41 13.53
C LEU A 307 -11.82 21.19 12.34
N LYS A 308 -11.58 22.51 12.20
CA LYS A 308 -12.07 23.28 11.05
C LYS A 308 -11.40 22.88 9.74
N ILE A 309 -10.20 22.30 9.78
CA ILE A 309 -9.48 21.89 8.57
C ILE A 309 -9.99 20.55 8.01
N ILE A 310 -10.78 19.82 8.79
CA ILE A 310 -11.36 18.56 8.37
C ILE A 310 -12.68 18.86 7.63
N PRO A 311 -12.84 18.37 6.38
CA PRO A 311 -14.00 18.69 5.54
C PRO A 311 -15.33 18.24 6.16
#